data_AF-A0A956QYE0-F1
#
_entry.id   AF-A0A956QYE0-F1
#
_cell.length_a   1.000
_cell.length_b   1.000
_cell.length_c   1.000
_cell.angle_alpha   90.00
_cell.angle_beta   90.00
_cell.angle_gamma   90.00
#
_symmetry.space_group_name_H-M   'P 1'
#
loop_
_entity.id
_entity.type
_entity.pdbx_description
1 polymer ?
#
loop_
_entity_poly.entity_id
_entity_poly.type
_entity_poly.pdbx_seq_one_letter_code
_entity_poly.pdbx_strand_id
1 'polypeptide(L)'
;MAKVSKRVLLTGAGVCVLLGLMLPISNFFLPRDQIKVEGGTPEFAAASRVLQKKCADCHSPDMTSYPIYFNLPIANQLIKEDIEEAQEHVTFSRAKLSGKERFSTVAQAKIYSVMDSGEMPPAKYTLMHWDAGITQSDKDVILDWIKSEGKSIGVEAIPEDKNPFDPDTRKAALGKKLFHDKRLSGDDTVSCASCHALDKGGTDHLKTSTGIKGQKGPVNAPTVFNSAYNLAQFWDGRSPDLADQVSGPVDNPVEMGSNWEQVMSKLKEDSEYQKEFADLYPEGMNAKSIADAIANFEKTLITPGSAFDRFLAGDLKALKKDERKGYDLFVKNQCVTCHIGPALGGKSYEKMGVKGDYFAWRGNPTPADLGRYNFTKKEEDKYKFKVPTLRNVALTWPYFHDGSTSDLGEAVKIMAKYQNGVDLSDDDTGLIVKFLNSLTGQYEGKILTTADKPN
;
A
#
# COMPACT_ATOMS: atom_id res chain seq x y z
N MET A 1 20.94 -62.50 -2.80
CA MET A 1 21.50 -61.16 -3.08
C MET A 1 21.45 -60.92 -4.58
N ALA A 2 20.57 -60.02 -5.02
CA ALA A 2 20.12 -59.91 -6.40
C ALA A 2 21.17 -59.24 -7.32
N LYS A 3 21.55 -59.94 -8.40
CA LYS A 3 22.18 -59.33 -9.57
C LYS A 3 21.11 -58.50 -10.31
N VAL A 4 20.91 -57.26 -9.89
CA VAL A 4 20.18 -56.29 -10.72
C VAL A 4 21.04 -56.06 -11.97
N SER A 5 20.54 -56.51 -13.12
CA SER A 5 21.24 -56.44 -14.40
C SER A 5 21.57 -54.98 -14.76
N LYS A 6 22.81 -54.72 -15.17
CA LYS A 6 23.28 -53.42 -15.70
C LYS A 6 22.33 -52.85 -16.77
N ARG A 7 21.61 -53.71 -17.51
CA ARG A 7 20.58 -53.31 -18.49
C ARG A 7 19.35 -52.68 -17.84
N VAL A 8 18.89 -53.16 -16.68
CA VAL A 8 17.73 -52.62 -15.93
C VAL A 8 18.05 -51.23 -15.35
N LEU A 9 19.30 -51.03 -14.90
CA LEU A 9 19.79 -49.71 -14.47
C LEU A 9 19.93 -48.72 -15.65
N LEU A 10 20.41 -49.18 -16.81
CA LEU A 10 20.52 -48.35 -18.03
C LEU A 10 19.15 -48.01 -18.65
N THR A 11 18.19 -48.95 -18.69
CA THR A 11 16.83 -48.67 -19.16
C THR A 11 16.06 -47.82 -18.15
N GLY A 12 16.21 -48.06 -16.84
CA GLY A 12 15.62 -47.21 -15.80
C GLY A 12 16.14 -45.76 -15.87
N ALA A 13 17.44 -45.57 -16.03
CA ALA A 13 18.05 -44.24 -16.20
C ALA A 13 17.60 -43.56 -17.51
N GLY A 14 17.52 -44.30 -18.62
CA GLY A 14 17.06 -43.77 -19.90
C GLY A 14 15.57 -43.34 -19.89
N VAL A 15 14.71 -44.10 -19.20
CA VAL A 15 13.29 -43.76 -19.01
C VAL A 15 13.14 -42.52 -18.12
N CYS A 16 13.93 -42.38 -17.05
CA CYS A 16 13.93 -41.18 -16.22
C CYS A 16 14.40 -39.92 -16.97
N VAL A 17 15.40 -40.04 -17.85
CA VAL A 17 15.87 -38.91 -18.69
C VAL A 17 14.82 -38.52 -19.73
N LEU A 18 14.19 -39.49 -20.38
CA LEU A 18 13.10 -39.23 -21.34
C LEU A 18 11.89 -38.58 -20.67
N LEU A 19 11.45 -39.08 -19.51
CA LEU A 19 10.38 -38.47 -18.73
C LEU A 19 10.77 -37.07 -18.23
N GLY A 20 12.01 -36.89 -17.78
CA GLY A 20 12.54 -35.59 -17.33
C GLY A 20 12.56 -34.51 -18.43
N LEU A 21 12.75 -34.90 -19.70
CA LEU A 21 12.67 -33.99 -20.85
C LEU A 21 11.26 -33.83 -21.41
N MET A 22 10.42 -34.87 -21.34
CA MET A 22 9.04 -34.80 -21.83
C MET A 22 8.19 -33.80 -21.05
N LEU A 23 8.43 -33.65 -19.74
CA LEU A 23 7.66 -32.71 -18.91
C LEU A 23 7.87 -31.24 -19.34
N PRO A 24 9.10 -30.70 -19.44
CA PRO A 24 9.30 -29.35 -19.99
C PRO A 24 8.85 -29.19 -21.44
N ILE A 25 9.07 -30.21 -22.29
CA ILE A 25 8.65 -30.15 -23.70
C ILE A 25 7.13 -30.06 -23.83
N SER A 26 6.38 -30.76 -22.96
CA SER A 26 4.92 -30.72 -22.98
C SER A 26 4.36 -29.30 -22.76
N ASN A 27 5.09 -28.43 -22.06
CA ASN A 27 4.68 -27.05 -21.81
C ASN A 27 4.58 -26.21 -23.10
N PHE A 28 5.38 -26.51 -24.13
CA PHE A 28 5.32 -25.82 -25.43
C PHE A 28 4.02 -26.06 -26.19
N PHE A 29 3.31 -27.15 -25.87
CA PHE A 29 2.06 -27.54 -26.51
C PHE A 29 0.83 -27.25 -25.64
N LEU A 30 1.01 -26.62 -24.48
CA LEU A 30 -0.12 -26.25 -23.63
C LEU A 30 -0.96 -25.18 -24.33
N PRO A 31 -2.27 -25.43 -24.53
CA PRO A 31 -3.15 -24.42 -25.08
C PRO A 31 -3.26 -23.28 -24.07
N ARG A 32 -2.74 -22.10 -24.43
CA ARG A 32 -2.87 -20.90 -23.62
C ARG A 32 -4.13 -20.15 -24.00
N ASP A 33 -4.93 -19.84 -23.00
CA ASP A 33 -6.06 -18.94 -23.14
C ASP A 33 -5.56 -17.53 -23.48
N GLN A 34 -5.94 -17.01 -24.64
CA GLN A 34 -5.58 -15.67 -25.11
C GLN A 34 -6.85 -14.93 -25.50
N ILE A 35 -6.94 -13.70 -25.04
CA ILE A 35 -8.06 -12.81 -25.30
C ILE A 35 -7.65 -11.69 -26.24
N LYS A 36 -8.63 -11.20 -27.00
CA LYS A 36 -8.46 -10.01 -27.81
C LYS A 36 -8.28 -8.79 -26.91
N VAL A 37 -7.32 -7.94 -27.26
CA VAL A 37 -7.20 -6.59 -26.66
C VAL A 37 -8.25 -5.70 -27.33
N GLU A 38 -9.14 -5.14 -26.52
CA GLU A 38 -10.28 -4.34 -26.96
C GLU A 38 -10.10 -2.84 -26.64
N GLY A 39 -9.22 -2.49 -25.69
CA GLY A 39 -8.94 -1.11 -25.29
C GLY A 39 -7.47 -0.86 -24.96
N GLY A 40 -7.12 0.41 -24.69
CA GLY A 40 -5.77 0.86 -24.37
C GLY A 40 -4.98 1.38 -25.57
N THR A 41 -3.69 1.70 -25.35
CA THR A 41 -2.78 2.21 -26.39
C THR A 41 -2.21 1.06 -27.24
N PRO A 42 -1.60 1.35 -28.41
CA PRO A 42 -0.86 0.35 -29.17
C PRO A 42 0.27 -0.32 -28.37
N GLU A 43 0.96 0.45 -27.52
CA GLU A 43 2.01 -0.03 -26.62
C GLU A 43 1.42 -1.00 -25.59
N PHE A 44 0.27 -0.64 -24.98
CA PHE A 44 -0.46 -1.56 -24.11
C PHE A 44 -0.87 -2.84 -24.83
N ALA A 45 -1.38 -2.75 -26.07
CA ALA A 45 -1.78 -3.93 -26.81
C ALA A 45 -0.60 -4.87 -27.09
N ALA A 46 0.60 -4.32 -27.32
CA ALA A 46 1.83 -5.10 -27.44
C ALA A 46 2.23 -5.75 -26.11
N ALA A 47 2.25 -4.98 -25.02
CA ALA A 47 2.57 -5.50 -23.68
C ALA A 47 1.56 -6.54 -23.20
N SER A 48 0.27 -6.34 -23.42
CA SER A 48 -0.79 -7.29 -23.07
C SER A 48 -0.59 -8.64 -23.75
N ARG A 49 -0.17 -8.68 -25.03
CA ARG A 49 0.16 -9.96 -25.69
C ARG A 49 1.31 -10.70 -25.00
N VAL A 50 2.33 -9.97 -24.55
CA VAL A 50 3.45 -10.55 -23.80
C VAL A 50 2.96 -11.05 -22.43
N LEU A 51 2.22 -10.23 -21.68
CA LEU A 51 1.68 -10.59 -20.36
C LEU A 51 0.76 -11.82 -20.43
N GLN A 52 -0.15 -11.88 -21.41
CA GLN A 52 -1.00 -13.03 -21.65
C GLN A 52 -0.20 -14.30 -21.95
N LYS A 53 0.88 -14.19 -22.74
CA LYS A 53 1.68 -15.35 -23.16
C LYS A 53 2.66 -15.84 -22.09
N LYS A 54 3.19 -14.94 -21.26
CA LYS A 54 4.35 -15.22 -20.38
C LYS A 54 4.00 -15.21 -18.90
N CYS A 55 2.93 -14.52 -18.51
CA CYS A 55 2.65 -14.22 -17.10
C CYS A 55 1.26 -14.68 -16.63
N ALA A 56 0.27 -14.77 -17.53
CA ALA A 56 -1.11 -15.06 -17.15
C ALA A 56 -1.30 -16.42 -16.46
N ASP A 57 -0.47 -17.41 -16.78
CA ASP A 57 -0.51 -18.74 -16.15
C ASP A 57 -0.26 -18.70 -14.64
N CYS A 58 0.43 -17.68 -14.12
CA CYS A 58 0.61 -17.51 -12.67
C CYS A 58 -0.21 -16.33 -12.13
N HIS A 59 -0.30 -15.24 -12.89
CA HIS A 59 -0.85 -13.99 -12.39
C HIS A 59 -2.34 -13.77 -12.71
N SER A 60 -2.98 -14.60 -13.55
CA SER A 60 -4.40 -14.43 -13.94
C SER A 60 -5.21 -15.65 -13.50
N PRO A 61 -5.89 -15.60 -12.32
CA PRO A 61 -6.71 -16.70 -11.82
C PRO A 61 -7.78 -17.16 -12.83
N ASP A 62 -8.26 -16.25 -13.67
CA ASP A 62 -9.27 -16.45 -14.69
C ASP A 62 -8.72 -16.83 -16.08
N MET A 63 -7.40 -17.01 -16.23
CA MET A 63 -6.75 -17.45 -17.49
C MET A 63 -5.64 -18.50 -17.26
N THR A 64 -5.54 -19.05 -16.04
CA THR A 64 -4.47 -19.99 -15.67
C THR A 64 -4.56 -21.29 -16.46
N SER A 65 -3.50 -21.63 -17.20
CA SER A 65 -3.39 -22.92 -17.89
C SER A 65 -2.44 -23.84 -17.13
N TYR A 66 -2.96 -24.96 -16.61
CA TYR A 66 -2.16 -25.91 -15.84
C TYR A 66 -1.41 -26.90 -16.73
N PRO A 67 -0.14 -27.21 -16.44
CA PRO A 67 0.59 -28.24 -17.16
C PRO A 67 0.05 -29.63 -16.88
N ILE A 68 0.33 -30.60 -17.77
CA ILE A 68 -0.21 -31.98 -17.66
C ILE A 68 0.14 -32.68 -16.33
N TYR A 69 1.28 -32.34 -15.75
CA TYR A 69 1.76 -32.89 -14.47
C TYR A 69 1.13 -32.23 -13.25
N PHE A 70 0.29 -31.21 -13.42
CA PHE A 70 -0.54 -30.66 -12.34
C PHE A 70 -1.52 -31.68 -11.75
N ASN A 71 -1.78 -32.80 -12.42
CA ASN A 71 -2.59 -33.87 -11.84
C ASN A 71 -1.80 -34.78 -10.88
N LEU A 72 -0.48 -34.59 -10.75
CA LEU A 72 0.37 -35.34 -9.82
C LEU A 72 0.31 -34.72 -8.41
N PRO A 73 0.10 -35.50 -7.32
CA PRO A 73 -0.15 -34.96 -5.98
C PRO A 73 0.92 -34.05 -5.37
N ILE A 74 2.19 -34.18 -5.76
CA ILE A 74 3.26 -33.31 -5.25
C ILE A 74 3.40 -32.06 -6.13
N ALA A 75 3.33 -32.25 -7.45
CA ALA A 75 3.45 -31.13 -8.39
C ALA A 75 2.27 -30.17 -8.28
N ASN A 76 1.05 -30.67 -8.04
CA ASN A 76 -0.13 -29.83 -7.93
C ASN A 76 -0.08 -28.87 -6.73
N GLN A 77 0.48 -29.34 -5.61
CA GLN A 77 0.59 -28.56 -4.40
C GLN A 77 1.63 -27.46 -4.59
N LEU A 78 2.82 -27.81 -5.09
CA LEU A 78 3.89 -26.85 -5.37
C LEU A 78 3.46 -25.78 -6.37
N ILE A 79 2.78 -26.16 -7.45
CA ILE A 79 2.29 -25.21 -8.46
C ILE A 79 1.24 -24.27 -7.86
N LYS A 80 0.31 -24.79 -7.03
CA LYS A 80 -0.68 -23.94 -6.36
C LYS A 80 -0.03 -22.94 -5.41
N GLU A 81 0.92 -23.39 -4.59
CA GLU A 81 1.67 -22.52 -3.68
C GLU A 81 2.41 -21.42 -4.44
N ASP A 82 3.08 -21.75 -5.55
CA ASP A 82 3.77 -20.77 -6.40
C ASP A 82 2.81 -19.76 -7.04
N ILE A 83 1.65 -20.22 -7.51
CA ILE A 83 0.61 -19.37 -8.11
C ILE A 83 -0.01 -18.45 -7.05
N GLU A 84 -0.34 -18.98 -5.87
CA GLU A 84 -0.87 -18.20 -4.75
C GLU A 84 0.12 -17.11 -4.34
N GLU A 85 1.41 -17.45 -4.17
CA GLU A 85 2.46 -16.48 -3.88
C GLU A 85 2.57 -15.39 -4.96
N ALA A 86 2.57 -15.77 -6.25
CA ALA A 86 2.64 -14.83 -7.36
C ALA A 86 1.44 -13.86 -7.39
N GLN A 87 0.24 -14.37 -7.08
CA GLN A 87 -1.00 -13.59 -7.06
C GLN A 87 -1.08 -12.64 -5.87
N GLU A 88 -0.44 -12.94 -4.74
CA GLU A 88 -0.34 -12.00 -3.62
C GLU A 88 0.49 -10.75 -3.97
N HIS A 89 1.45 -10.87 -4.90
CA HIS A 89 2.21 -9.72 -5.39
C HIS A 89 1.43 -8.93 -6.43
N VAL A 90 0.96 -9.57 -7.50
CA VAL A 90 0.21 -8.91 -8.56
C VAL A 90 -0.76 -9.87 -9.24
N THR A 91 -2.01 -9.43 -9.39
CA THR A 91 -3.04 -10.15 -10.15
C THR A 91 -3.45 -9.41 -11.41
N PHE A 92 -3.57 -10.17 -12.47
CA PHE A 92 -4.18 -9.79 -13.73
C PHE A 92 -5.60 -10.33 -13.77
N SER A 93 -6.40 -9.77 -14.65
CA SER A 93 -7.73 -10.27 -14.97
C SER A 93 -7.93 -10.14 -16.46
N ARG A 94 -8.88 -10.88 -17.02
CA ARG A 94 -9.31 -10.70 -18.42
C ARG A 94 -9.70 -9.25 -18.70
N ALA A 95 -10.35 -8.58 -17.74
CA ALA A 95 -10.72 -7.17 -17.88
C ALA A 95 -9.48 -6.26 -18.00
N LYS A 96 -8.46 -6.48 -17.15
CA LYS A 96 -7.19 -5.73 -17.23
C LYS A 96 -6.42 -6.03 -18.50
N LEU A 97 -6.28 -7.31 -18.88
CA LEU A 97 -5.51 -7.73 -20.05
C LEU A 97 -6.20 -7.36 -21.38
N SER A 98 -7.53 -7.28 -21.41
CA SER A 98 -8.27 -6.77 -22.58
C SER A 98 -8.25 -5.24 -22.71
N GLY A 99 -7.83 -4.52 -21.66
CA GLY A 99 -7.86 -3.06 -21.61
C GLY A 99 -9.22 -2.47 -21.21
N LYS A 100 -10.18 -3.29 -20.76
CA LYS A 100 -11.46 -2.84 -20.18
C LYS A 100 -11.27 -2.20 -18.81
N GLU A 101 -10.31 -2.70 -18.06
CA GLU A 101 -9.83 -2.12 -16.81
C GLU A 101 -8.38 -1.71 -16.95
N ARG A 102 -7.99 -0.63 -16.27
CA ARG A 102 -6.60 -0.18 -16.23
C ARG A 102 -5.84 -0.86 -15.11
N PHE A 103 -4.56 -1.13 -15.34
CA PHE A 103 -3.64 -1.47 -14.27
C PHE A 103 -3.48 -0.27 -13.33
N SER A 104 -3.39 -0.53 -12.02
CA SER A 104 -3.06 0.51 -11.06
C SER A 104 -1.59 0.91 -11.21
N THR A 105 -1.24 2.13 -10.80
CA THR A 105 0.16 2.59 -10.80
C THR A 105 1.05 1.68 -9.95
N VAL A 106 0.54 1.14 -8.84
CA VAL A 106 1.27 0.17 -8.00
C VAL A 106 1.50 -1.15 -8.74
N ALA A 107 0.49 -1.67 -9.44
CA ALA A 107 0.66 -2.87 -10.25
C ALA A 107 1.70 -2.65 -11.36
N GLN A 108 1.68 -1.49 -12.02
CA GLN A 108 2.69 -1.10 -13.00
C GLN A 108 4.09 -0.98 -12.37
N ALA A 109 4.22 -0.38 -11.18
CA ALA A 109 5.49 -0.27 -10.45
C ALA A 109 6.07 -1.65 -10.09
N LYS A 110 5.22 -2.58 -9.64
CA LYS A 110 5.61 -3.98 -9.38
C LYS A 110 6.09 -4.68 -10.64
N ILE A 111 5.33 -4.59 -11.74
CA ILE A 111 5.72 -5.18 -13.04
C ILE A 111 7.05 -4.58 -13.50
N TYR A 112 7.19 -3.25 -13.44
CA TYR A 112 8.42 -2.57 -13.82
C TYR A 112 9.62 -3.08 -13.01
N SER A 113 9.48 -3.14 -11.68
CA SER A 113 10.57 -3.55 -10.77
C SER A 113 11.10 -4.95 -11.09
N VAL A 114 10.23 -5.94 -11.33
CA VAL A 114 10.67 -7.31 -11.64
C VAL A 114 11.17 -7.48 -13.06
N MET A 115 10.72 -6.65 -14.01
CA MET A 115 11.22 -6.65 -15.39
C MET A 115 12.60 -6.00 -15.50
N ASP A 116 12.80 -4.89 -14.80
CA ASP A 116 14.07 -4.15 -14.74
C ASP A 116 15.16 -4.94 -14.03
N SER A 117 14.85 -5.53 -12.87
CA SER A 117 15.77 -6.39 -12.11
C SER A 117 16.02 -7.75 -12.77
N GLY A 118 15.08 -8.22 -13.61
CA GLY A 118 15.13 -9.56 -14.21
C GLY A 118 14.83 -10.70 -13.23
N GLU A 119 14.21 -10.42 -12.09
CA GLU A 119 13.81 -11.44 -11.09
C GLU A 119 12.69 -12.36 -11.60
N MET A 120 11.91 -11.89 -12.58
CA MET A 120 10.85 -12.65 -13.19
C MET A 120 11.19 -13.08 -14.63
N PRO A 121 10.85 -14.32 -15.02
CA PRO A 121 10.30 -15.38 -14.18
C PRO A 121 11.36 -15.99 -13.23
N PRO A 122 10.96 -16.60 -12.10
CA PRO A 122 11.91 -17.18 -11.16
C PRO A 122 12.71 -18.31 -11.80
N ALA A 123 14.00 -18.43 -11.46
CA ALA A 123 14.87 -19.48 -12.02
C ALA A 123 14.32 -20.90 -11.80
N LYS A 124 13.69 -21.16 -10.65
CA LYS A 124 13.02 -22.45 -10.37
C LYS A 124 11.94 -22.79 -11.40
N TYR A 125 11.20 -21.79 -11.84
CA TYR A 125 10.10 -21.96 -12.79
C TYR A 125 10.65 -22.21 -14.20
N THR A 126 11.66 -21.46 -14.63
CA THR A 126 12.27 -21.64 -15.95
C THR A 126 13.05 -22.93 -16.12
N LEU A 127 13.37 -23.67 -15.05
CA LEU A 127 13.91 -25.04 -15.16
C LEU A 127 12.89 -26.02 -15.73
N MET A 128 11.60 -25.84 -15.44
CA MET A 128 10.53 -26.69 -15.91
C MET A 128 9.76 -26.07 -17.07
N HIS A 129 9.68 -24.74 -17.15
CA HIS A 129 8.88 -23.99 -18.13
C HIS A 129 9.77 -23.18 -19.08
N TRP A 130 10.49 -23.88 -19.96
CA TRP A 130 11.47 -23.26 -20.86
C TRP A 130 10.86 -22.23 -21.80
N ASP A 131 9.60 -22.44 -22.19
CA ASP A 131 8.86 -21.56 -23.09
C ASP A 131 8.42 -20.24 -22.40
N ALA A 132 8.50 -20.18 -21.07
CA ALA A 132 8.11 -19.01 -20.28
C ALA A 132 9.24 -17.99 -20.07
N GLY A 133 10.45 -18.26 -20.55
CA GLY A 133 11.55 -17.29 -20.51
C GLY A 133 11.17 -15.97 -21.18
N ILE A 134 11.54 -14.84 -20.55
CA ILE A 134 11.28 -13.49 -21.04
C ILE A 134 12.52 -13.00 -21.79
N THR A 135 12.37 -12.68 -23.08
CA THR A 135 13.46 -12.15 -23.92
C THR A 135 13.68 -10.66 -23.65
N GLN A 136 14.80 -10.09 -24.11
CA GLN A 136 15.02 -8.64 -24.00
C GLN A 136 13.92 -7.86 -24.73
N SER A 137 13.48 -8.32 -25.92
CA SER A 137 12.38 -7.69 -26.65
C SER A 137 11.06 -7.74 -25.89
N ASP A 138 10.77 -8.83 -25.15
CA ASP A 138 9.57 -8.91 -24.31
C ASP A 138 9.65 -7.88 -23.17
N LYS A 139 10.83 -7.73 -22.54
CA LYS A 139 11.07 -6.73 -21.49
C LYS A 139 10.86 -5.32 -22.02
N ASP A 140 11.49 -4.98 -23.13
CA ASP A 140 11.43 -3.64 -23.73
C ASP A 140 9.98 -3.25 -24.02
N VAL A 141 9.19 -4.17 -24.60
CA VAL A 141 7.75 -3.95 -24.88
C VAL A 141 6.96 -3.64 -23.60
N ILE A 142 7.20 -4.37 -22.50
CA ILE A 142 6.50 -4.12 -21.23
C ILE A 142 6.94 -2.78 -20.62
N LEU A 143 8.25 -2.52 -20.58
CA LEU A 143 8.80 -1.31 -20.00
C LEU A 143 8.39 -0.06 -20.78
N ASP A 144 8.36 -0.12 -22.11
CA ASP A 144 7.95 0.98 -22.97
C ASP A 144 6.46 1.27 -22.85
N TRP A 145 5.61 0.24 -22.69
CA TRP A 145 4.22 0.44 -22.33
C TRP A 145 4.09 1.22 -21.01
N ILE A 146 4.76 0.76 -19.94
CA ILE A 146 4.66 1.41 -18.63
C ILE A 146 5.12 2.88 -18.70
N LYS A 147 6.21 3.17 -19.44
CA LYS A 147 6.68 4.54 -19.67
C LYS A 147 5.67 5.38 -20.47
N SER A 148 4.99 4.77 -21.46
CA SER A 148 4.02 5.45 -22.34
C SER A 148 2.75 5.91 -21.62
N GLU A 149 2.36 5.27 -20.51
CA GLU A 149 1.18 5.65 -19.71
C GLU A 149 1.34 7.00 -19.00
N GLY A 150 2.55 7.57 -18.97
CA GLY A 150 2.84 8.93 -18.51
C GLY A 150 2.64 9.16 -17.00
N LYS A 151 2.32 8.12 -16.24
CA LYS A 151 2.21 8.17 -14.78
C LYS A 151 3.55 7.83 -14.16
N SER A 152 4.01 8.64 -13.22
CA SER A 152 5.14 8.27 -12.37
C SER A 152 4.78 7.00 -11.59
N ILE A 153 5.60 5.97 -11.76
CA ILE A 153 5.53 4.71 -11.01
C ILE A 153 6.52 4.68 -9.85
N GLY A 154 7.30 5.75 -9.66
CA GLY A 154 8.30 5.89 -8.63
C GLY A 154 7.88 6.78 -7.48
N VAL A 155 8.85 7.18 -6.66
CA VAL A 155 8.68 8.21 -5.63
C VAL A 155 8.68 9.60 -6.27
N GLU A 156 7.92 10.52 -5.68
CA GLU A 156 7.75 11.89 -6.18
C GLU A 156 7.90 12.90 -5.05
N ALA A 157 8.42 14.09 -5.37
CA ALA A 157 8.41 15.20 -4.43
C ALA A 157 6.97 15.67 -4.20
N ILE A 158 6.65 16.07 -2.96
CA ILE A 158 5.47 16.90 -2.72
C ILE A 158 5.84 18.33 -3.15
N PRO A 159 5.08 18.97 -4.07
CA PRO A 159 5.36 20.34 -4.50
C PRO A 159 5.33 21.33 -3.32
N GLU A 160 6.35 22.18 -3.21
CA GLU A 160 6.44 23.21 -2.17
C GLU A 160 5.63 24.47 -2.51
N ASP A 161 5.47 24.76 -3.80
CA ASP A 161 4.89 25.99 -4.32
C ASP A 161 3.35 25.95 -4.36
N LYS A 162 2.76 24.76 -4.44
CA LYS A 162 1.31 24.58 -4.54
C LYS A 162 0.82 23.32 -3.86
N ASN A 163 -0.25 23.47 -3.05
CA ASN A 163 -1.02 22.33 -2.58
C ASN A 163 -1.84 21.73 -3.74
N PRO A 164 -1.62 20.46 -4.14
CA PRO A 164 -2.31 19.87 -5.29
C PRO A 164 -3.80 19.61 -5.06
N PHE A 165 -4.27 19.67 -3.81
CA PHE A 165 -5.68 19.47 -3.47
C PHE A 165 -6.50 20.76 -3.45
N ASP A 166 -5.83 21.92 -3.57
CA ASP A 166 -6.43 23.26 -3.68
C ASP A 166 -7.67 23.47 -2.79
N PRO A 167 -7.55 23.28 -1.46
CA PRO A 167 -8.70 23.38 -0.56
C PRO A 167 -9.26 24.80 -0.47
N ASP A 168 -10.57 24.93 -0.30
CA ASP A 168 -11.20 26.22 -0.03
C ASP A 168 -10.73 26.73 1.34
N THR A 169 -9.98 27.84 1.34
CA THR A 169 -9.34 28.38 2.54
C THR A 169 -10.34 28.84 3.60
N ARG A 170 -11.54 29.32 3.22
CA ARG A 170 -12.56 29.74 4.17
C ARG A 170 -13.23 28.53 4.81
N LYS A 171 -13.54 27.49 4.01
CA LYS A 171 -14.04 26.21 4.53
C LYS A 171 -13.02 25.49 5.40
N ALA A 172 -11.74 25.54 5.03
CA ALA A 172 -10.66 24.97 5.82
C ALA A 172 -10.49 25.68 7.18
N ALA A 173 -10.69 27.00 7.26
CA ALA A 173 -10.68 27.73 8.53
C ALA A 173 -11.82 27.26 9.46
N LEU A 174 -13.03 27.10 8.92
CA LEU A 174 -14.16 26.52 9.65
C LEU A 174 -13.88 25.05 10.06
N GLY A 175 -13.34 24.26 9.14
CA GLY A 175 -12.91 22.88 9.39
C GLY A 175 -11.90 22.76 10.50
N LYS A 176 -10.93 23.69 10.59
CA LYS A 176 -9.93 23.74 11.67
C LYS A 176 -10.60 23.94 13.03
N LYS A 177 -11.62 24.80 13.12
CA LYS A 177 -12.42 24.97 14.35
C LYS A 177 -13.10 23.64 14.73
N LEU A 178 -13.81 23.03 13.78
CA LEU A 178 -14.55 21.78 13.98
C LEU A 178 -13.64 20.60 14.35
N PHE A 179 -12.45 20.49 13.75
CA PHE A 179 -11.46 19.45 14.04
C PHE A 179 -11.03 19.46 15.52
N HIS A 180 -11.10 20.62 16.17
CA HIS A 180 -10.78 20.77 17.59
C HIS A 180 -12.02 20.80 18.50
N ASP A 181 -13.23 20.86 17.93
CA ASP A 181 -14.46 21.00 18.69
C ASP A 181 -14.91 19.66 19.28
N LYS A 182 -14.96 19.60 20.61
CA LYS A 182 -15.34 18.40 21.33
C LYS A 182 -16.84 18.11 21.27
N ARG A 183 -17.66 19.09 20.91
CA ARG A 183 -19.13 18.94 20.78
C ARG A 183 -19.54 17.96 19.69
N LEU A 184 -18.60 17.56 18.83
CA LEU A 184 -18.80 16.47 17.88
C LEU A 184 -18.90 15.09 18.57
N SER A 185 -18.38 14.93 19.79
CA SER A 185 -18.50 13.71 20.59
C SER A 185 -19.77 13.69 21.44
N GLY A 186 -20.19 12.49 21.86
CA GLY A 186 -21.44 12.29 22.60
C GLY A 186 -21.44 12.99 23.97
N ASP A 187 -20.30 13.05 24.65
CA ASP A 187 -20.15 13.63 26.00
C ASP A 187 -19.29 14.90 26.05
N ASP A 188 -19.00 15.49 24.89
CA ASP A 188 -18.22 16.72 24.73
C ASP A 188 -16.77 16.64 25.26
N THR A 189 -16.19 15.43 25.31
CA THR A 189 -14.82 15.22 25.81
C THR A 189 -13.76 15.01 24.73
N VAL A 190 -14.14 14.52 23.54
CA VAL A 190 -13.24 14.09 22.47
C VAL A 190 -13.48 14.90 21.19
N SER A 191 -12.40 15.25 20.49
CA SER A 191 -12.41 15.84 19.15
C SER A 191 -11.41 15.11 18.24
N CYS A 192 -11.39 15.42 16.94
CA CYS A 192 -10.41 14.82 16.02
C CYS A 192 -8.97 15.05 16.51
N ALA A 193 -8.68 16.26 17.01
CA ALA A 193 -7.39 16.64 17.58
C ALA A 193 -7.00 15.85 18.85
N SER A 194 -7.93 15.14 19.50
CA SER A 194 -7.62 14.30 20.66
C SER A 194 -6.81 13.06 20.28
N CYS A 195 -7.07 12.51 19.08
CA CYS A 195 -6.35 11.33 18.54
C CYS A 195 -5.33 11.72 17.44
N HIS A 196 -5.52 12.87 16.80
CA HIS A 196 -4.73 13.34 15.66
C HIS A 196 -4.11 14.71 15.95
N ALA A 197 -3.38 14.80 17.07
CA ALA A 197 -2.79 16.04 17.53
C ALA A 197 -1.66 16.50 16.58
N LEU A 198 -1.75 17.73 16.06
CA LEU A 198 -0.82 18.22 15.04
C LEU A 198 0.60 18.39 15.58
N ASP A 199 0.74 18.68 16.88
CA ASP A 199 2.01 18.76 17.63
C ASP A 199 2.58 17.39 18.02
N LYS A 200 1.91 16.30 17.64
CA LYS A 200 2.36 14.91 17.74
C LYS A 200 2.38 14.22 16.37
N GLY A 201 2.75 14.98 15.34
CA GLY A 201 2.85 14.46 13.98
C GLY A 201 1.49 14.03 13.39
N GLY A 202 0.39 14.58 13.89
CA GLY A 202 -0.98 14.24 13.46
C GLY A 202 -1.50 12.92 14.04
N THR A 203 -0.92 12.45 15.15
CA THR A 203 -1.28 11.21 15.86
C THR A 203 -1.43 11.49 17.37
N ASP A 204 -1.59 10.44 18.19
CA ASP A 204 -1.65 10.56 19.66
C ASP A 204 -0.44 9.94 20.39
N HIS A 205 0.48 9.31 19.65
CA HIS A 205 1.61 8.50 20.17
C HIS A 205 1.19 7.37 21.12
N LEU A 206 0.01 6.79 20.89
CA LEU A 206 -0.47 5.63 21.64
C LEU A 206 -0.47 4.36 20.79
N LYS A 207 -0.35 3.20 21.44
CA LYS A 207 -0.55 1.90 20.79
C LYS A 207 -1.92 1.84 20.10
N THR A 208 -2.96 2.16 20.86
CA THR A 208 -4.30 2.42 20.33
C THR A 208 -4.92 3.61 21.05
N SER A 209 -5.76 4.33 20.32
CA SER A 209 -6.34 5.60 20.77
C SER A 209 -7.33 5.42 21.91
N THR A 210 -7.47 6.50 22.70
CA THR A 210 -8.44 6.60 23.79
C THR A 210 -9.59 7.48 23.34
N GLY A 211 -10.79 6.92 23.24
CA GLY A 211 -11.99 7.67 22.91
C GLY A 211 -12.86 7.99 24.12
N ILE A 212 -14.14 8.19 23.84
CA ILE A 212 -15.19 8.58 24.78
C ILE A 212 -15.23 7.64 25.99
N LYS A 213 -15.41 8.22 27.18
CA LYS A 213 -15.40 7.49 28.47
C LYS A 213 -14.12 6.67 28.74
N GLY A 214 -13.00 7.05 28.13
CA GLY A 214 -11.71 6.37 28.34
C GLY A 214 -11.59 5.02 27.62
N GLN A 215 -12.50 4.70 26.70
CA GLN A 215 -12.48 3.44 25.96
C GLN A 215 -11.28 3.38 25.01
N LYS A 216 -10.79 2.17 24.75
CA LYS A 216 -9.66 1.94 23.84
C LYS A 216 -10.14 1.41 22.48
N GLY A 217 -9.69 2.05 21.41
CA GLY A 217 -9.88 1.58 20.05
C GLY A 217 -9.03 0.33 19.74
N PRO A 218 -9.33 -0.38 18.64
CA PRO A 218 -8.63 -1.61 18.27
C PRO A 218 -7.36 -1.37 17.44
N VAL A 219 -7.13 -0.15 16.97
CA VAL A 219 -6.04 0.20 16.04
C VAL A 219 -5.30 1.46 16.48
N ASN A 220 -4.07 1.61 16.00
CA ASN A 220 -3.28 2.84 16.08
C ASN A 220 -3.88 3.92 15.17
N ALA A 221 -3.94 5.16 15.65
CA ALA A 221 -4.39 6.31 14.88
C ALA A 221 -3.32 6.73 13.83
N PRO A 222 -3.59 6.57 12.52
CA PRO A 222 -2.65 7.02 11.50
C PRO A 222 -2.60 8.55 11.47
N THR A 223 -1.53 9.11 10.91
CA THR A 223 -1.40 10.57 10.78
C THR A 223 -2.44 11.18 9.84
N VAL A 224 -2.97 12.36 10.20
CA VAL A 224 -3.75 13.22 9.30
C VAL A 224 -2.90 13.97 8.28
N PHE A 225 -1.58 14.09 8.50
CA PHE A 225 -0.71 14.75 7.52
C PHE A 225 -0.58 13.92 6.25
N ASN A 226 -0.76 14.57 5.10
CA ASN A 226 -0.72 13.97 3.76
C ASN A 226 -1.79 12.88 3.52
N SER A 227 -2.80 12.74 4.38
CA SER A 227 -3.88 11.75 4.26
C SER A 227 -4.72 11.95 2.98
N ALA A 228 -4.76 13.18 2.45
CA ALA A 228 -5.40 13.52 1.19
C ALA A 228 -4.79 12.80 -0.03
N TYR A 229 -3.54 12.30 0.05
CA TYR A 229 -2.94 11.51 -1.03
C TYR A 229 -3.39 10.05 -1.06
N ASN A 230 -4.04 9.56 0.01
CA ASN A 230 -4.51 8.20 0.08
C ASN A 230 -5.62 7.94 -0.95
N LEU A 231 -5.66 6.73 -1.53
CA LEU A 231 -6.74 6.30 -2.41
C LEU A 231 -8.09 6.13 -1.67
N ALA A 232 -8.03 5.98 -0.35
CA ALA A 232 -9.12 5.71 0.58
C ALA A 232 -8.61 5.95 2.01
N GLN A 233 -9.50 6.15 2.98
CA GLN A 233 -9.14 6.40 4.37
C GLN A 233 -9.31 5.17 5.26
N PHE A 234 -8.73 5.25 6.47
CA PHE A 234 -8.51 4.14 7.41
C PHE A 234 -7.53 3.07 6.94
N TRP A 235 -7.10 2.21 7.85
CA TRP A 235 -6.19 1.08 7.58
C TRP A 235 -6.80 0.03 6.64
N ASP A 236 -8.11 -0.16 6.65
CA ASP A 236 -8.85 -1.12 5.81
C ASP A 236 -9.35 -0.50 4.49
N GLY A 237 -9.26 0.82 4.33
CA GLY A 237 -9.74 1.54 3.14
C GLY A 237 -11.26 1.49 2.98
N ARG A 238 -12.02 1.47 4.09
CA ARG A 238 -13.49 1.38 4.05
C ARG A 238 -14.18 2.68 3.65
N SER A 239 -13.48 3.80 3.69
CA SER A 239 -14.01 5.11 3.33
C SER A 239 -13.29 5.65 2.09
N PRO A 240 -13.98 6.06 1.03
CA PRO A 240 -13.35 6.44 -0.24
C PRO A 240 -12.60 7.78 -0.19
N ASP A 241 -12.95 8.68 0.72
CA ASP A 241 -12.35 10.02 0.82
C ASP A 241 -12.41 10.58 2.25
N LEU A 242 -11.84 11.78 2.45
CA LEU A 242 -11.77 12.45 3.75
C LEU A 242 -13.15 12.89 4.27
N ALA A 243 -14.07 13.31 3.40
CA ALA A 243 -15.37 13.80 3.86
C ALA A 243 -16.25 12.62 4.33
N ASP A 244 -16.23 11.50 3.61
CA ASP A 244 -16.90 10.28 4.05
C ASP A 244 -16.31 9.74 5.37
N GLN A 245 -14.98 9.85 5.53
CA GLN A 245 -14.26 9.36 6.70
C GLN A 245 -14.77 9.99 8.00
N VAL A 246 -15.13 11.28 8.00
CA VAL A 246 -15.54 12.05 9.20
C VAL A 246 -16.70 11.42 9.96
N SER A 247 -17.65 10.77 9.26
CA SER A 247 -18.78 10.12 9.95
C SER A 247 -18.35 8.91 10.77
N GLY A 248 -17.28 8.22 10.34
CA GLY A 248 -16.73 7.05 11.02
C GLY A 248 -16.43 7.28 12.52
N PRO A 249 -15.54 8.22 12.89
CA PRO A 249 -15.22 8.49 14.29
C PRO A 249 -16.41 9.06 15.07
N VAL A 250 -17.24 9.90 14.44
CA VAL A 250 -18.44 10.51 15.08
C VAL A 250 -19.41 9.43 15.55
N ASP A 251 -19.74 8.48 14.69
CA ASP A 251 -20.71 7.41 14.99
C ASP A 251 -20.10 6.25 15.80
N ASN A 252 -18.77 6.13 15.85
CA ASN A 252 -18.13 4.99 16.51
C ASN A 252 -18.22 5.09 18.05
N PRO A 253 -18.86 4.12 18.74
CA PRO A 253 -19.09 4.16 20.20
C PRO A 253 -17.83 4.12 21.07
N VAL A 254 -16.67 3.72 20.52
CA VAL A 254 -15.39 3.72 21.23
C VAL A 254 -14.48 4.89 20.85
N GLU A 255 -14.88 5.71 19.87
CA GLU A 255 -14.17 6.92 19.47
C GLU A 255 -14.91 8.16 19.99
N MET A 256 -15.84 8.74 19.22
CA MET A 256 -16.59 9.93 19.64
C MET A 256 -18.00 9.59 20.17
N GLY A 257 -18.53 8.41 19.87
CA GLY A 257 -19.76 7.85 20.44
C GLY A 257 -20.97 8.78 20.39
N SER A 258 -21.13 9.49 19.28
CA SER A 258 -22.21 10.43 19.00
C SER A 258 -23.07 9.91 17.85
N ASN A 259 -23.94 10.77 17.35
CA ASN A 259 -24.56 10.66 16.03
C ASN A 259 -24.86 12.08 15.50
N TRP A 260 -25.15 12.19 14.22
CA TRP A 260 -25.37 13.50 13.60
C TRP A 260 -26.56 14.28 14.18
N GLU A 261 -27.62 13.62 14.66
CA GLU A 261 -28.73 14.34 15.32
C GLU A 261 -28.26 15.04 16.60
N GLN A 262 -27.50 14.31 17.43
CA GLN A 262 -26.91 14.84 18.66
C GLN A 262 -25.91 15.96 18.37
N VAL A 263 -24.98 15.76 17.42
CA VAL A 263 -24.03 16.80 17.01
C VAL A 263 -24.75 18.06 16.55
N MET A 264 -25.76 17.91 15.70
CA MET A 264 -26.52 19.05 15.18
C MET A 264 -27.30 19.78 16.27
N SER A 265 -27.82 19.08 17.28
CA SER A 265 -28.51 19.71 18.41
C SER A 265 -27.57 20.65 19.19
N LYS A 266 -26.31 20.26 19.37
CA LYS A 266 -25.28 21.03 20.09
C LYS A 266 -24.77 22.21 19.26
N LEU A 267 -24.37 21.95 18.00
CA LEU A 267 -23.76 22.98 17.16
C LEU A 267 -24.75 24.04 16.68
N LYS A 268 -26.04 23.71 16.58
CA LYS A 268 -27.08 24.70 16.26
C LYS A 268 -27.33 25.70 17.40
N GLU A 269 -26.88 25.46 18.62
CA GLU A 269 -26.97 26.48 19.68
C GLU A 269 -25.91 27.59 19.52
N ASP A 270 -24.92 27.37 18.65
CA ASP A 270 -23.81 28.30 18.41
C ASP A 270 -24.14 29.26 17.25
N SER A 271 -24.44 30.52 17.58
CA SER A 271 -24.79 31.54 16.58
C SER A 271 -23.65 31.88 15.63
N GLU A 272 -22.38 31.72 16.04
CA GLU A 272 -21.23 31.96 15.17
C GLU A 272 -21.16 30.88 14.10
N TYR A 273 -21.32 29.61 14.48
CA TYR A 273 -21.37 28.54 13.51
C TYR A 273 -22.57 28.65 12.56
N GLN A 274 -23.77 28.96 13.05
CA GLN A 274 -24.93 29.16 12.17
C GLN A 274 -24.62 30.18 11.06
N LYS A 275 -24.00 31.31 11.44
CA LYS A 275 -23.61 32.36 10.49
C LYS A 275 -22.53 31.89 9.52
N GLU A 276 -21.44 31.30 10.02
CA GLU A 276 -20.35 30.82 9.17
C GLU A 276 -20.80 29.76 8.16
N PHE A 277 -21.68 28.84 8.57
CA PHE A 277 -22.23 27.85 7.67
C PHE A 277 -23.18 28.47 6.64
N ALA A 278 -24.04 29.43 7.03
CA ALA A 278 -24.88 30.15 6.08
C ALA A 278 -24.06 30.95 5.05
N ASP A 279 -22.92 31.49 5.46
CA ASP A 279 -22.01 32.26 4.59
C ASP A 279 -21.18 31.38 3.63
N LEU A 280 -20.98 30.09 3.94
CA LEU A 280 -20.09 29.17 3.20
C LEU A 280 -20.82 28.05 2.45
N TYR A 281 -22.03 27.68 2.89
CA TYR A 281 -22.80 26.56 2.37
C TYR A 281 -24.24 26.99 2.10
N PRO A 282 -24.71 26.95 0.83
CA PRO A 282 -26.10 27.29 0.48
C PRO A 282 -27.15 26.48 1.25
N GLU A 283 -26.84 25.23 1.59
CA GLU A 283 -27.68 24.34 2.38
C GLU A 283 -27.60 24.56 3.90
N GLY A 284 -26.74 25.49 4.33
CA GLY A 284 -26.48 25.76 5.74
C GLY A 284 -25.82 24.60 6.48
N MET A 285 -25.85 24.65 7.81
CA MET A 285 -25.22 23.65 8.66
C MET A 285 -25.98 22.32 8.62
N ASN A 286 -25.27 21.26 8.23
CA ASN A 286 -25.68 19.86 8.29
C ASN A 286 -24.45 18.94 8.29
N ALA A 287 -24.65 17.64 8.51
CA ALA A 287 -23.58 16.63 8.55
C ALA A 287 -22.63 16.70 7.35
N LYS A 288 -23.15 16.84 6.12
CA LYS A 288 -22.36 16.92 4.90
C LYS A 288 -21.49 18.18 4.85
N SER A 289 -22.05 19.33 5.21
CA SER A 289 -21.29 20.60 5.25
C SER A 289 -20.20 20.59 6.34
N ILE A 290 -20.46 19.95 7.49
CA ILE A 290 -19.48 19.77 8.57
C ILE A 290 -18.33 18.88 8.09
N ALA A 291 -18.66 17.74 7.49
CA ALA A 291 -17.68 16.82 6.92
C ALA A 291 -16.85 17.46 5.80
N ASP A 292 -17.47 18.23 4.89
CA ASP A 292 -16.76 18.97 3.84
C ASP A 292 -15.81 20.02 4.43
N ALA A 293 -16.22 20.76 5.46
CA ALA A 293 -15.36 21.74 6.11
C ALA A 293 -14.11 21.07 6.73
N ILE A 294 -14.30 20.00 7.50
CA ILE A 294 -13.19 19.23 8.10
C ILE A 294 -12.28 18.66 7.00
N ALA A 295 -12.83 18.06 5.95
CA ALA A 295 -12.04 17.53 4.83
C ALA A 295 -11.24 18.63 4.11
N ASN A 296 -11.79 19.85 3.96
CA ASN A 296 -11.04 20.99 3.43
C ASN A 296 -9.87 21.36 4.34
N PHE A 297 -10.06 21.32 5.67
CA PHE A 297 -8.96 21.52 6.61
C PHE A 297 -7.89 20.44 6.49
N GLU A 298 -8.26 19.16 6.46
CA GLU A 298 -7.30 18.06 6.33
C GLU A 298 -6.52 18.12 5.01
N LYS A 299 -7.15 18.56 3.91
CA LYS A 299 -6.46 18.83 2.65
C LYS A 299 -5.40 19.94 2.76
N THR A 300 -5.45 20.81 3.76
CA THR A 300 -4.36 21.77 4.04
C THR A 300 -3.16 21.14 4.75
N LEU A 301 -3.33 19.96 5.36
CA LEU A 301 -2.31 19.28 6.16
C LEU A 301 -1.31 18.53 5.27
N ILE A 302 -0.74 19.22 4.29
CA ILE A 302 0.30 18.69 3.41
C ILE A 302 1.66 19.16 3.92
N THR A 303 2.64 18.26 3.92
CA THR A 303 3.98 18.54 4.45
C THR A 303 5.06 18.47 3.37
N PRO A 304 5.19 19.48 2.49
CA PRO A 304 6.24 19.51 1.48
C PRO A 304 7.61 19.87 2.07
N GLY A 305 8.64 19.97 1.23
CA GLY A 305 9.92 20.56 1.60
C GLY A 305 10.74 19.75 2.61
N SER A 306 10.52 18.43 2.64
CA SER A 306 11.43 17.51 3.31
C SER A 306 12.80 17.51 2.62
N ALA A 307 13.84 17.01 3.30
CA ALA A 307 15.16 16.86 2.67
C ALA A 307 15.10 15.96 1.42
N PHE A 308 14.23 14.95 1.45
CA PHE A 308 13.98 14.09 0.32
C PHE A 308 13.23 14.77 -0.83
N ASP A 309 12.23 15.63 -0.55
CA ASP A 309 11.54 16.41 -1.60
C ASP A 309 12.51 17.30 -2.36
N ARG A 310 13.36 18.04 -1.63
CA ARG A 310 14.35 18.92 -2.25
C ARG A 310 15.37 18.13 -3.08
N PHE A 311 15.76 16.95 -2.60
CA PHE A 311 16.61 16.04 -3.37
C PHE A 311 15.96 15.60 -4.68
N LEU A 312 14.69 15.18 -4.63
CA LEU A 312 13.91 14.81 -5.82
C LEU A 312 13.67 16.01 -6.76
N ALA A 313 13.60 17.22 -6.22
CA ALA A 313 13.49 18.47 -6.99
C ALA A 313 14.84 18.95 -7.57
N GLY A 314 15.93 18.22 -7.36
CA GLY A 314 17.24 18.48 -7.99
C GLY A 314 18.31 19.06 -7.07
N ASP A 315 18.00 19.38 -5.81
CA ASP A 315 19.02 19.73 -4.82
C ASP A 315 19.72 18.47 -4.30
N LEU A 316 20.70 18.00 -5.07
CA LEU A 316 21.47 16.80 -4.76
C LEU A 316 22.18 16.86 -3.39
N LYS A 317 22.33 18.04 -2.79
CA LYS A 317 22.96 18.21 -1.47
C LYS A 317 21.95 18.15 -0.30
N ALA A 318 20.66 18.21 -0.57
CA ALA A 318 19.62 18.19 0.46
C ALA A 318 19.62 16.89 1.27
N LEU A 319 19.83 15.76 0.60
CA LEU A 319 19.94 14.44 1.24
C LEU A 319 21.40 14.19 1.64
N LYS A 320 21.67 13.69 2.84
CA LYS A 320 23.03 13.37 3.29
C LYS A 320 23.52 12.06 2.66
N LYS A 321 24.83 11.79 2.75
CA LYS A 321 25.43 10.58 2.14
C LYS A 321 24.82 9.28 2.65
N ASP A 322 24.61 9.18 3.96
CA ASP A 322 24.01 7.99 4.57
C ASP A 322 22.52 7.88 4.27
N GLU A 323 21.81 9.00 4.20
CA GLU A 323 20.40 9.05 3.82
C GLU A 323 20.21 8.61 2.35
N ARG A 324 21.12 9.03 1.44
CA ARG A 324 21.16 8.51 0.05
C ARG A 324 21.38 7.01 0.00
N LYS A 325 22.37 6.48 0.73
CA LYS A 325 22.60 5.03 0.81
C LYS A 325 21.38 4.30 1.37
N GLY A 326 20.70 4.90 2.36
CA GLY A 326 19.44 4.38 2.90
C GLY A 326 18.34 4.30 1.84
N TYR A 327 18.22 5.34 1.01
CA TYR A 327 17.29 5.33 -0.13
C TYR A 327 17.66 4.25 -1.16
N ASP A 328 18.94 4.12 -1.51
CA ASP A 328 19.40 3.07 -2.43
C ASP A 328 19.05 1.67 -1.90
N LEU A 329 19.23 1.44 -0.60
CA LEU A 329 18.83 0.19 0.07
C LEU A 329 17.31 0.01 0.09
N PHE A 330 16.53 1.08 0.30
CA PHE A 330 15.07 1.05 0.26
C PHE A 330 14.55 0.64 -1.13
N VAL A 331 15.19 1.14 -2.20
CA VAL A 331 14.90 0.74 -3.59
C VAL A 331 15.34 -0.69 -3.86
N LYS A 332 16.59 -1.02 -3.50
CA LYS A 332 17.17 -2.36 -3.72
C LYS A 332 16.37 -3.46 -3.04
N ASN A 333 15.82 -3.20 -1.86
CA ASN A 333 14.97 -4.12 -1.11
C ASN A 333 13.48 -3.99 -1.50
N GLN A 334 13.18 -3.42 -2.67
CA GLN A 334 11.84 -3.38 -3.28
C GLN A 334 10.77 -2.67 -2.44
N CYS A 335 11.12 -1.83 -1.46
CA CYS A 335 10.13 -1.10 -0.67
C CYS A 335 9.31 -0.12 -1.56
N VAL A 336 9.93 0.38 -2.63
CA VAL A 336 9.31 1.24 -3.67
C VAL A 336 8.38 0.50 -4.64
N THR A 337 7.98 -0.75 -4.37
CA THR A 337 6.88 -1.38 -5.12
C THR A 337 5.52 -1.10 -4.50
N CYS A 338 5.49 -0.74 -3.21
CA CYS A 338 4.27 -0.43 -2.46
C CYS A 338 4.26 1.03 -1.98
N HIS A 339 5.43 1.53 -1.55
CA HIS A 339 5.59 2.90 -1.04
C HIS A 339 6.02 3.87 -2.15
N ILE A 340 5.08 4.16 -3.06
CA ILE A 340 5.30 5.02 -4.24
C ILE A 340 4.55 6.35 -4.17
N GLY A 341 4.84 7.21 -5.15
CA GLY A 341 4.19 8.50 -5.36
C GLY A 341 4.56 9.56 -4.33
N PRO A 342 3.82 10.67 -4.27
CA PRO A 342 4.18 11.81 -3.43
C PRO A 342 4.17 11.49 -1.95
N ALA A 343 3.30 10.60 -1.45
CA ALA A 343 3.21 10.27 -0.03
C ALA A 343 3.99 9.01 0.39
N LEU A 344 4.71 8.38 -0.57
CA LEU A 344 5.41 7.10 -0.38
C LEU A 344 4.48 6.04 0.25
N GLY A 345 3.32 5.84 -0.35
CA GLY A 345 2.25 4.99 0.17
C GLY A 345 0.86 5.52 -0.13
N GLY A 346 -0.15 4.84 0.39
CA GLY A 346 -1.56 5.23 0.22
C GLY A 346 -2.13 4.94 -1.17
N LYS A 347 -1.47 4.13 -2.01
CA LYS A 347 -1.87 3.89 -3.41
C LYS A 347 -2.39 2.48 -3.70
N SER A 348 -2.31 1.55 -2.74
CA SER A 348 -2.83 0.18 -2.87
C SER A 348 -3.23 -0.42 -1.52
N TYR A 349 -3.86 -1.60 -1.61
CA TYR A 349 -4.05 -2.53 -0.51
C TYR A 349 -3.09 -3.69 -0.68
N GLU A 350 -2.31 -3.99 0.34
CA GLU A 350 -1.28 -5.04 0.31
C GLU A 350 -1.47 -5.97 1.49
N LYS A 351 -1.21 -7.27 1.27
CA LYS A 351 -1.26 -8.27 2.32
C LYS A 351 -0.08 -8.06 3.27
N MET A 352 -0.36 -8.06 4.57
CA MET A 352 0.68 -8.13 5.60
C MET A 352 1.13 -9.59 5.75
N GLY A 353 2.42 -9.86 5.58
CA GLY A 353 3.00 -11.20 5.61
C GLY A 353 2.99 -11.94 4.26
N VAL A 354 3.42 -11.29 3.17
CA VAL A 354 3.50 -11.94 1.84
C VAL A 354 4.56 -13.06 1.82
N LYS A 355 5.70 -12.86 2.50
CA LYS A 355 6.84 -13.80 2.53
C LYS A 355 6.91 -14.64 3.80
N GLY A 356 5.93 -14.49 4.70
CA GLY A 356 5.83 -15.28 5.92
C GLY A 356 4.63 -14.86 6.76
N ASP A 357 4.17 -15.75 7.62
CA ASP A 357 3.02 -15.48 8.50
C ASP A 357 3.40 -14.50 9.62
N TYR A 358 3.19 -13.21 9.34
CA TYR A 358 3.44 -12.11 10.28
C TYR A 358 2.60 -12.26 11.55
N PHE A 359 1.33 -12.64 11.44
CA PHE A 359 0.42 -12.68 12.59
C PHE A 359 0.70 -13.87 13.49
N ALA A 360 1.12 -15.02 12.95
CA ALA A 360 1.61 -16.14 13.75
C ALA A 360 2.89 -15.77 14.52
N TRP A 361 3.83 -15.06 13.87
CA TRP A 361 5.06 -14.61 14.53
C TRP A 361 4.80 -13.54 15.60
N ARG A 362 4.05 -12.48 15.26
CA ARG A 362 3.70 -11.39 16.18
C ARG A 362 2.93 -11.93 17.39
N GLY A 363 2.14 -12.98 17.16
CA GLY A 363 1.25 -13.55 18.15
C GLY A 363 0.08 -12.62 18.47
N ASN A 364 -0.81 -13.11 19.34
CA ASN A 364 -1.99 -12.40 19.83
C ASN A 364 -2.81 -11.73 18.69
N PRO A 365 -3.28 -12.49 17.68
CA PRO A 365 -4.10 -11.94 16.63
C PRO A 365 -5.40 -11.35 17.21
N THR A 366 -5.83 -10.24 16.65
CA THR A 366 -7.03 -9.48 17.00
C THR A 366 -7.98 -9.46 15.80
N PRO A 367 -9.28 -9.18 16.00
CA PRO A 367 -10.21 -9.00 14.88
C PRO A 367 -9.78 -7.90 13.90
N ALA A 368 -9.03 -6.89 14.35
CA ALA A 368 -8.52 -5.81 13.51
C ALA A 368 -7.52 -6.30 12.45
N ASP A 369 -6.82 -7.41 12.73
CA ASP A 369 -5.80 -7.96 11.84
C ASP A 369 -6.39 -8.47 10.52
N LEU A 370 -7.68 -8.81 10.49
CA LEU A 370 -8.35 -9.18 9.24
C LEU A 370 -8.32 -8.05 8.20
N GLY A 371 -8.08 -6.80 8.63
CA GLY A 371 -7.85 -5.67 7.75
C GLY A 371 -9.05 -5.40 6.86
N ARG A 372 -8.80 -5.27 5.55
CA ARG A 372 -9.80 -4.98 4.53
C ARG A 372 -10.97 -5.97 4.49
N TYR A 373 -10.73 -7.24 4.84
CA TYR A 373 -11.81 -8.23 4.98
C TYR A 373 -12.92 -7.77 5.93
N ASN A 374 -12.60 -7.04 7.00
CA ASN A 374 -13.60 -6.56 7.94
C ASN A 374 -14.67 -5.69 7.28
N PHE A 375 -14.32 -5.01 6.19
CA PHE A 375 -15.23 -4.23 5.36
C PHE A 375 -15.79 -5.04 4.20
N THR A 376 -14.95 -5.69 3.39
CA THR A 376 -15.37 -6.29 2.11
C THR A 376 -16.00 -7.67 2.24
N LYS A 377 -15.70 -8.40 3.33
CA LYS A 377 -16.07 -9.81 3.56
C LYS A 377 -15.56 -10.79 2.50
N LYS A 378 -14.61 -10.39 1.66
CA LYS A 378 -14.00 -11.26 0.63
C LYS A 378 -12.75 -11.92 1.18
N GLU A 379 -12.66 -13.25 1.15
CA GLU A 379 -11.51 -13.99 1.71
C GLU A 379 -10.17 -13.54 1.10
N GLU A 380 -10.14 -13.16 -0.18
CA GLU A 380 -8.96 -12.62 -0.85
C GLU A 380 -8.45 -11.27 -0.28
N ASP A 381 -9.26 -10.57 0.53
CA ASP A 381 -8.91 -9.31 1.20
C ASP A 381 -8.43 -9.51 2.65
N LYS A 382 -8.39 -10.75 3.12
CA LYS A 382 -7.93 -11.06 4.48
C LYS A 382 -6.48 -10.64 4.66
N TYR A 383 -6.21 -9.96 5.77
CA TYR A 383 -4.89 -9.42 6.10
C TYR A 383 -4.36 -8.34 5.14
N LYS A 384 -5.19 -7.84 4.22
CA LYS A 384 -4.82 -6.71 3.35
C LYS A 384 -5.10 -5.39 4.06
N PHE A 385 -4.15 -4.48 3.99
CA PHE A 385 -4.25 -3.13 4.54
C PHE A 385 -3.90 -2.10 3.49
N LYS A 386 -4.49 -0.91 3.60
CA LYS A 386 -4.01 0.24 2.86
C LYS A 386 -2.56 0.50 3.25
N VAL A 387 -1.67 0.53 2.27
CA VAL A 387 -0.26 0.86 2.51
C VAL A 387 -0.19 2.25 3.15
N PRO A 388 0.41 2.40 4.35
CA PRO A 388 0.49 3.69 5.01
C PRO A 388 1.45 4.62 4.27
N THR A 389 1.24 5.93 4.40
CA THR A 389 2.21 6.93 3.94
C THR A 389 3.46 6.88 4.82
N LEU A 390 4.64 7.10 4.24
CA LEU A 390 5.90 7.14 5.00
C LEU A 390 6.40 8.57 5.26
N ARG A 391 5.71 9.57 4.72
CA ARG A 391 5.90 10.97 5.09
C ARG A 391 5.75 11.13 6.61
N ASN A 392 6.71 11.79 7.25
CA ASN A 392 6.73 12.04 8.69
C ASN A 392 6.79 10.77 9.58
N VAL A 393 7.12 9.59 9.05
CA VAL A 393 7.11 8.33 9.82
C VAL A 393 8.00 8.35 11.08
N ALA A 394 9.06 9.16 11.09
CA ALA A 394 9.92 9.35 12.26
C ALA A 394 9.18 9.96 13.47
N LEU A 395 8.04 10.61 13.23
CA LEU A 395 7.26 11.36 14.20
C LEU A 395 5.94 10.70 14.59
N THR A 396 5.64 9.50 14.07
CA THR A 396 4.32 8.85 14.20
C THR A 396 4.42 7.45 14.82
N TRP A 397 5.35 7.25 15.75
CA TRP A 397 5.42 6.03 16.53
C TRP A 397 4.20 5.93 17.47
N PRO A 398 3.76 4.72 17.87
CA PRO A 398 4.21 3.39 17.43
C PRO A 398 3.71 3.01 16.02
N TYR A 399 4.28 1.96 15.45
CA TYR A 399 4.14 1.54 14.06
C TYR A 399 3.18 0.35 13.87
N PHE A 400 2.74 0.19 12.62
CA PHE A 400 1.70 -0.75 12.16
C PHE A 400 0.29 -0.41 12.64
N HIS A 401 -0.72 -1.12 12.11
CA HIS A 401 -2.13 -0.83 12.40
C HIS A 401 -2.50 -1.06 13.87
N ASP A 402 -1.69 -1.80 14.62
CA ASP A 402 -1.92 -2.15 16.02
C ASP A 402 -0.91 -1.51 17.00
N GLY A 403 0.02 -0.69 16.50
CA GLY A 403 1.06 -0.06 17.31
C GLY A 403 2.00 -1.07 17.98
N SER A 404 2.32 -2.20 17.33
CA SER A 404 3.06 -3.31 17.95
C SER A 404 4.52 -3.01 18.29
N THR A 405 5.16 -2.03 17.63
CA THR A 405 6.51 -1.57 17.97
C THR A 405 6.62 -0.05 17.96
N SER A 406 7.42 0.52 18.85
CA SER A 406 7.77 1.96 18.85
C SER A 406 9.13 2.23 18.19
N ASP A 407 9.86 1.19 17.77
CA ASP A 407 11.17 1.32 17.16
C ASP A 407 11.08 1.25 15.63
N LEU A 408 11.56 2.31 14.96
CA LEU A 408 11.47 2.40 13.50
C LEU A 408 12.40 1.39 12.80
N GLY A 409 13.53 1.05 13.41
CA GLY A 409 14.45 0.04 12.89
C GLY A 409 13.84 -1.36 12.96
N GLU A 410 13.16 -1.68 14.06
CA GLU A 410 12.38 -2.91 14.19
C GLU A 410 11.26 -2.97 13.13
N ALA A 411 10.53 -1.86 12.94
CA ALA A 411 9.50 -1.80 11.91
C ALA A 411 10.06 -2.05 10.49
N VAL A 412 11.23 -1.47 10.17
CA VAL A 412 11.95 -1.69 8.90
C VAL A 412 12.34 -3.16 8.74
N LYS A 413 12.91 -3.80 9.78
CA LYS A 413 13.30 -5.22 9.72
C LYS A 413 12.10 -6.14 9.54
N ILE A 414 11.01 -5.89 10.27
CA ILE A 414 9.76 -6.64 10.14
C ILE A 414 9.24 -6.54 8.70
N MET A 415 9.21 -5.34 8.12
CA MET A 415 8.76 -5.14 6.75
C MET A 415 9.66 -5.86 5.74
N ALA A 416 10.98 -5.72 5.86
CA ALA A 416 11.91 -6.41 4.96
C ALA A 416 11.75 -7.94 5.04
N LYS A 417 11.59 -8.48 6.23
CA LYS A 417 11.44 -9.93 6.46
C LYS A 417 10.10 -10.45 5.94
N TYR A 418 8.98 -9.88 6.39
CA TYR A 418 7.65 -10.43 6.14
C TYR A 418 7.03 -10.00 4.81
N GLN A 419 7.47 -8.89 4.23
CA GLN A 419 7.00 -8.47 2.90
C GLN A 419 7.95 -8.92 1.79
N ASN A 420 9.26 -8.89 2.03
CA ASN A 420 10.26 -9.06 0.97
C ASN A 420 11.18 -10.28 1.18
N GLY A 421 11.08 -10.98 2.32
CA GLY A 421 11.87 -12.18 2.60
C GLY A 421 13.35 -11.89 2.86
N VAL A 422 13.67 -10.67 3.29
CA VAL A 422 15.05 -10.21 3.51
C VAL A 422 15.31 -9.97 5.00
N ASP A 423 16.33 -10.63 5.55
CA ASP A 423 16.87 -10.32 6.87
C ASP A 423 17.93 -9.22 6.75
N LEU A 424 17.55 -7.97 7.06
CA LEU A 424 18.45 -6.82 7.01
C LEU A 424 19.46 -6.83 8.15
N SER A 425 20.70 -6.43 7.84
CA SER A 425 21.72 -6.15 8.85
C SER A 425 21.36 -4.90 9.67
N ASP A 426 21.94 -4.75 10.87
CA ASP A 426 21.75 -3.56 11.70
C ASP A 426 22.24 -2.29 11.01
N ASP A 427 23.36 -2.38 10.29
CA ASP A 427 23.93 -1.27 9.53
C ASP A 427 23.02 -0.82 8.39
N ASP A 428 22.51 -1.76 7.59
CA ASP A 428 21.58 -1.45 6.49
C ASP A 428 20.26 -0.90 7.03
N THR A 429 19.76 -1.48 8.13
CA THR A 429 18.56 -0.98 8.82
C THR A 429 18.77 0.46 9.27
N GLY A 430 19.90 0.77 9.89
CA GLY A 430 20.24 2.12 10.34
C GLY A 430 20.32 3.13 9.19
N LEU A 431 20.84 2.72 8.04
CA LEU A 431 20.86 3.55 6.83
C LEU A 431 19.44 3.82 6.30
N ILE A 432 18.58 2.80 6.21
CA ILE A 432 17.18 2.98 5.80
C ILE A 432 16.44 3.89 6.80
N VAL A 433 16.65 3.72 8.10
CA VAL A 433 16.07 4.61 9.13
C VAL A 433 16.51 6.06 8.91
N LYS A 434 17.79 6.33 8.62
CA LYS A 434 18.26 7.69 8.28
C LYS A 434 17.52 8.25 7.06
N PHE A 435 17.32 7.44 6.02
CA PHE A 435 16.49 7.84 4.88
C PHE A 435 15.05 8.17 5.31
N LEU A 436 14.39 7.32 6.10
CA LEU A 436 13.02 7.57 6.55
C LEU A 436 12.89 8.86 7.40
N ASN A 437 13.91 9.21 8.18
CA ASN A 437 13.95 10.48 8.90
C ASN A 437 13.95 11.70 7.95
N SER A 438 14.59 11.58 6.79
CA SER A 438 14.66 12.63 5.77
C SER A 438 13.32 12.94 5.10
N LEU A 439 12.30 12.09 5.31
CA LEU A 439 10.93 12.23 4.78
C LEU A 439 10.05 13.19 5.60
N THR A 440 10.56 13.72 6.71
CA THR A 440 9.83 14.70 7.53
C THR A 440 9.75 16.03 6.80
N GLY A 441 8.53 16.45 6.50
CA GLY A 441 8.25 17.67 5.76
C GLY A 441 8.02 18.88 6.65
N GLN A 442 7.55 19.97 6.02
CA GLN A 442 7.25 21.23 6.67
C GLN A 442 5.74 21.46 6.75
N TYR A 443 5.25 21.98 7.87
CA TYR A 443 3.90 22.51 8.00
C TYR A 443 3.98 24.00 8.37
N GLU A 444 3.23 24.85 7.66
CA GLU A 444 3.26 26.30 7.82
C GLU A 444 4.70 26.89 7.74
N GLY A 445 5.51 26.36 6.82
CA GLY A 445 6.89 26.81 6.57
C GLY A 445 7.92 26.41 7.63
N LYS A 446 7.56 25.50 8.55
CA LYS A 446 8.46 24.97 9.58
C LYS A 446 8.53 23.46 9.47
N ILE A 447 9.73 22.90 9.61
CA ILE A 447 9.92 21.45 9.70
C ILE A 447 9.04 20.93 10.85
N LEU A 448 8.25 19.89 10.54
CA LEU A 448 7.38 19.27 11.52
C LEU A 448 8.24 18.69 12.65
N THR A 449 7.81 18.93 13.88
CA THR A 449 8.44 18.40 15.10
C THR A 449 7.34 17.87 16.00
N THR A 450 7.73 17.13 17.04
CA THR A 450 6.79 16.71 18.08
C THR A 450 7.22 17.25 19.41
N ALA A 451 6.28 17.61 20.28
CA ALA A 451 6.59 18.14 21.61
C ALA A 451 7.52 17.21 22.42
N ASP A 452 7.38 15.89 22.23
CA ASP A 452 8.14 14.86 22.94
C ASP A 452 9.49 14.52 22.27
N LYS A 453 9.77 15.09 21.09
CA LYS A 453 11.06 15.05 20.36
C LYS A 453 11.31 16.40 19.67
N PRO A 454 11.69 17.46 20.41
CA PRO A 454 12.08 18.72 19.80
C PRO A 454 13.39 18.54 19.02
N ASN A 455 13.51 19.23 17.88
CA ASN A 455 14.64 19.15 16.93
C ASN A 455 16.03 19.18 17.56
#